data_AF-A0A9X8VGS2-F1
#
_entry.id   AF-A0A9X8VGS2-F1
#
_cell.length_a   1.000
_cell.length_b   1.000
_cell.length_c   1.000
_cell.angle_alpha   90.00
_cell.angle_beta   90.00
_cell.angle_gamma   90.00
#
_symmetry.space_group_name_H-M   'P 1'
#
loop_
_entity.id
_entity.type
_entity.pdbx_description
1 polymer ?
#
loop_
_entity_poly.entity_id
_entity_poly.type
_entity_poly.pdbx_seq_one_letter_code
_entity_poly.pdbx_strand_id
1 'polypeptide(L)' 'MHNDGRFDYHNALRYSSDELANILNHCFENYIVRFVLDGSTFAARFGAEDLSLNDSLIVTHRHEPVAVA' A
#
# COMPACT_ATOMS: atom_id res chain seq x y z
N MET A 1 -25.92 12.00 9.30
CA MET A 1 -25.23 11.99 7.99
C MET A 1 -24.05 11.05 8.13
N HIS A 2 -24.15 9.84 7.57
CA HIS A 2 -23.02 8.91 7.52
C HIS A 2 -22.00 9.52 6.56
N ASN A 3 -20.91 10.06 7.11
CA ASN A 3 -19.74 10.41 6.32
C ASN A 3 -19.05 9.06 6.07
N ASP A 4 -19.54 8.32 5.07
CA ASP A 4 -18.75 7.21 4.52
C ASP A 4 -17.43 7.83 4.10
N GLY A 5 -16.36 7.41 4.78
CA GLY A 5 -15.11 8.14 4.80
C GLY A 5 -14.67 8.40 3.36
N ARG A 6 -14.30 9.63 3.05
CA ARG A 6 -13.83 9.92 1.70
C ARG A 6 -12.52 9.14 1.48
N PHE A 7 -12.36 8.62 0.26
CA PHE A 7 -11.06 8.15 -0.17
C PHE A 7 -10.21 9.36 -0.55
N ASP A 8 -8.98 9.40 -0.04
CA ASP A 8 -7.97 10.38 -0.42
C ASP A 8 -6.79 9.66 -1.07
N TYR A 9 -6.13 10.33 -2.01
CA TYR A 9 -5.09 9.76 -2.86
C TYR A 9 -3.79 10.54 -2.65
N HIS A 10 -2.73 9.81 -2.34
CA HIS A 10 -1.40 10.35 -2.06
C HIS A 10 -0.38 9.73 -3.00
N ASN A 11 0.68 10.45 -3.34
CA ASN A 11 1.77 9.87 -4.10
C ASN A 11 2.63 8.94 -3.21
N ALA A 12 3.04 7.80 -3.74
CA ALA A 12 3.78 6.76 -2.98
C ALA A 12 5.20 7.17 -2.57
N LEU A 13 5.80 8.22 -3.16
CA LEU A 13 7.15 8.71 -2.83
C LEU A 13 7.37 9.06 -1.35
N ARG A 14 6.30 9.34 -0.61
CA ARG A 14 6.37 9.73 0.81
C ARG A 14 6.49 8.53 1.74
N TYR A 15 6.34 7.32 1.22
CA TYR A 15 6.31 6.09 1.99
C TYR A 15 7.60 5.30 1.77
N SER A 16 8.16 4.80 2.86
CA SER A 16 9.23 3.83 2.83
C SER A 16 8.76 2.48 2.30
N SER A 17 9.69 1.65 1.82
CA SER A 17 9.34 0.30 1.36
C SER A 17 8.74 -0.57 2.48
N ASP A 18 9.13 -0.35 3.74
CA ASP A 18 8.54 -1.02 4.90
C ASP A 18 7.09 -0.58 5.13
N GLU A 19 6.80 0.72 5.03
CA GLU A 19 5.42 1.21 5.12
C GLU A 19 4.56 0.65 3.98
N LEU A 20 5.05 0.65 2.75
CA LEU A 20 4.34 0.10 1.60
C LEU A 20 4.08 -1.41 1.75
N ALA A 21 5.07 -2.17 2.22
CA ALA A 21 4.91 -3.58 2.51
C ALA A 21 3.86 -3.83 3.59
N ASN A 22 3.83 -3.02 4.65
CA ASN A 22 2.83 -3.12 5.71
C ASN A 22 1.42 -2.80 5.21
N ILE A 23 1.26 -1.78 4.37
CA ILE A 23 -0.04 -1.45 3.74
C ILE A 23 -0.51 -2.64 2.90
N LEU A 24 0.37 -3.21 2.07
CA LEU A 24 0.02 -4.37 1.24
C LEU A 24 -0.34 -5.58 2.11
N ASN A 25 0.45 -5.87 3.15
CA ASN A 25 0.14 -6.95 4.10
C ASN A 25 -1.23 -6.77 4.76
N HIS A 26 -1.57 -5.55 5.18
CA HIS A 26 -2.86 -5.24 5.78
C HIS A 26 -4.02 -5.52 4.80
N CYS A 27 -3.85 -5.20 3.51
CA CYS A 27 -4.86 -5.49 2.48
C CYS A 27 -5.19 -6.99 2.37
N PHE A 28 -4.24 -7.86 2.73
CA PHE A 28 -4.37 -9.32 2.66
C PHE A 28 -4.55 -10.00 4.03
N GLU A 29 -4.68 -9.26 5.13
CA GLU A 29 -4.70 -9.83 6.49
C GLU A 29 -5.83 -10.86 6.72
N ASN A 30 -6.94 -10.69 5.99
CA ASN A 30 -8.14 -11.52 6.09
C ASN A 30 -8.14 -12.70 5.10
N TYR A 31 -7.06 -12.92 4.36
CA TYR A 31 -6.95 -14.04 3.43
C TYR A 31 -6.69 -15.34 4.19
N ILE A 32 -7.26 -16.45 3.71
CA ILE A 32 -7.07 -17.79 4.30
C ILE A 32 -5.59 -18.21 4.29
N VAL A 33 -4.86 -17.81 3.24
CA VAL A 33 -3.42 -18.02 3.14
C VAL A 33 -2.71 -16.78 3.64
N ARG A 34 -1.83 -16.95 4.62
CA ARG A 34 -1.06 -15.84 5.19
C ARG A 34 -0.14 -15.24 4.14
N PHE A 35 -0.38 -13.96 3.82
CA PHE A 35 0.51 -13.14 3.03
C PHE A 35 1.41 -12.32 3.97
N VAL A 36 2.72 -12.39 3.79
CA VAL A 36 3.69 -11.54 4.49
C VAL A 36 4.78 -11.13 3.51
N LEU A 37 5.04 -9.84 3.46
CA LEU A 37 6.07 -9.21 2.66
C LEU A 37 6.86 -8.25 3.56
N ASP A 38 8.19 -8.32 3.55
CA ASP A 38 9.04 -7.31 4.18
C ASP A 38 9.39 -6.19 3.19
N GLY A 39 9.87 -5.05 3.69
CA GLY A 39 10.17 -3.89 2.85
C GLY A 39 11.24 -4.17 1.80
N SER A 40 12.22 -5.02 2.10
CA SER A 40 13.29 -5.38 1.17
C SER A 40 12.77 -6.21 0.00
N THR A 41 11.89 -7.18 0.28
CA THR A 41 11.25 -8.03 -0.72
C THR A 41 10.25 -7.23 -1.52
N PHE A 42 9.51 -6.31 -0.88
CA PHE A 42 8.66 -5.35 -1.59
C PHE A 42 9.46 -4.53 -2.60
N ALA A 43 10.53 -3.86 -2.17
CA ALA A 43 11.35 -3.03 -3.05
C ALA A 43 11.94 -3.82 -4.22
N ALA A 44 12.44 -5.04 -3.95
CA ALA A 44 12.98 -5.91 -4.97
C ALA A 44 11.93 -6.33 -6.02
N ARG A 45 10.71 -6.68 -5.58
CA ARG A 45 9.61 -7.06 -6.47
C ARG A 45 9.06 -5.87 -7.25
N PHE A 46 8.84 -4.76 -6.56
CA PHE A 46 8.33 -3.52 -7.16
C PHE A 46 9.26 -3.02 -8.28
N GLY A 47 10.57 -3.01 -8.04
CA GLY A 47 11.55 -2.67 -9.08
C GLY A 47 11.67 -3.73 -10.20
N ALA A 48 11.51 -5.01 -9.89
CA ALA A 48 11.53 -6.08 -10.91
C ALA A 48 10.32 -6.05 -11.85
N GLU A 49 9.21 -5.45 -11.41
CA GLU A 49 8.00 -5.24 -12.20
C GLU A 49 8.01 -3.90 -12.96
N ASP A 50 9.15 -3.18 -12.96
CA ASP A 50 9.33 -1.87 -13.59
C ASP A 50 8.31 -0.82 -13.08
N LEU A 51 7.88 -0.98 -11.82
CA LEU A 51 6.97 -0.05 -11.16
C LEU A 51 7.74 1.15 -10.60
N SER A 52 7.11 2.31 -10.67
CA SER A 52 7.70 3.59 -10.28
C SER A 52 6.90 4.21 -9.12
N LEU A 53 7.59 4.53 -8.01
CA LEU A 53 6.96 5.23 -6.89
C LEU A 53 6.42 6.61 -7.28
N ASN A 54 6.98 7.23 -8.32
CA ASN A 54 6.49 8.51 -8.82
C ASN A 54 5.10 8.38 -9.45
N ASP A 55 4.82 7.22 -10.05
CA ASP A 55 3.58 6.96 -10.79
C ASP A 55 2.56 6.18 -9.94
N SER A 56 2.99 5.68 -8.78
CA SER A 56 2.13 4.97 -7.83
C SER A 56 1.40 5.86 -6.83
N LEU A 57 0.24 5.37 -6.41
CA LEU A 57 -0.67 6.04 -5.49
C LEU A 57 -0.93 5.20 -4.25
N ILE A 58 -1.06 5.88 -3.11
CA ILE A 58 -1.59 5.33 -1.86
C ILE A 58 -2.99 5.88 -1.66
N VAL A 59 -3.94 4.96 -1.50
CA VAL A 59 -5.33 5.30 -1.20
C VAL A 59 -5.53 5.17 0.29
N THR A 60 -6.04 6.22 0.93
CA THR A 60 -6.41 6.21 2.34
C THR A 60 -7.92 6.34 2.51
N HIS A 61 -8.48 5.62 3.47
CA HIS A 61 -9.88 5.75 3.90
C HIS A 61 -9.91 6.05 5.39
N ARG A 62 -10.54 7.16 5.78
CA ARG A 62 -10.54 7.64 7.19
C ARG A 62 -9.12 7.80 7.78
N HIS A 63 -8.17 8.24 6.96
CA HIS A 63 -6.74 8.41 7.25
C HIS A 63 -5.93 7.11 7.39
N GLU A 64 -6.54 5.94 7.22
CA GLU A 64 -5.83 4.66 7.19
C GLU A 64 -5.51 4.27 5.73
N PRO A 65 -4.28 3.89 5.39
CA PRO A 65 -3.96 3.37 4.06
C PRO A 65 -4.65 2.03 3.80
N VAL A 66 -5.30 1.90 2.65
CA VAL A 66 -6.10 0.72 2.29
C VAL A 66 -5.74 0.13 0.93
N ALA A 67 -4.91 0.81 0.13
CA ALA A 67 -4.41 0.27 -1.13
C ALA A 67 -3.12 0.95 -1.60
N VAL A 68 -2.37 0.23 -2.42
CA VAL A 68 -1.26 0.71 -3.26
C VAL A 68 -1.65 0.44 -4.72
N ALA A 69 -1.54 1.43 -5.60
CA ALA A 69 -1.92 1.37 -7.02
C ALA A 69 -0.82 1.89 -7.93
#